data_AF-A6HYR7-F1
#
_entry.id   AF-A6HYR7-F1
#
_cell.length_a   1.000
_cell.length_b   1.000
_cell.length_c   1.000
_cell.angle_alpha   90.00
_cell.angle_beta   90.00
_cell.angle_gamma   90.00
#
_symmetry.space_group_name_H-M   'P 1'
#
loop_
_entity.id
_entity.type
_entity.pdbx_description
1 polymer ?
#
loop_
_entity_poly.entity_id
_entity_poly.type
_entity_poly.pdbx_seq_one_letter_code
_entity_poly.pdbx_strand_id
1 'polypeptide(L)' 'MLLADQGQSWKEEVVTIDVWLQGSLKSTCLYGQLPKFEDGDLTLYQSNAILRHLGRSLGEW' A
#
# COMPACT_ATOMS: atom_id res chain seq x y z
N MET A 1 -0.85 -12.25 -7.65
CA MET A 1 0.19 -12.23 -6.59
C MET A 1 -0.39 -11.69 -5.28
N LEU A 2 -1.01 -12.56 -4.48
CA LEU A 2 -1.88 -12.28 -3.33
C LEU A 2 -3.22 -11.60 -3.67
N LEU A 3 -3.32 -10.28 -3.86
CA LEU A 3 -4.62 -9.62 -4.10
C LEU A 3 -5.34 -10.16 -5.35
N ALA A 4 -4.61 -10.27 -6.48
CA ALA A 4 -5.15 -10.87 -7.70
C ALA A 4 -5.52 -12.36 -7.52
N ASP A 5 -4.72 -13.10 -6.74
CA ASP A 5 -4.91 -14.55 -6.55
C ASP A 5 -6.15 -14.82 -5.68
N GLN A 6 -6.47 -13.87 -4.80
CA GLN A 6 -7.65 -13.87 -3.93
C GLN A 6 -8.87 -13.18 -4.57
N GLY A 7 -8.80 -12.86 -5.88
CA GLY A 7 -9.89 -12.20 -6.60
C GLY A 7 -10.26 -10.81 -6.07
N GLN A 8 -9.38 -10.18 -5.30
CA GLN A 8 -9.61 -8.85 -4.76
C GLN A 8 -9.49 -7.80 -5.86
N SER A 9 -10.34 -6.78 -5.81
CA SER A 9 -10.22 -5.59 -6.65
C SER A 9 -9.47 -4.51 -5.88
N TRP A 10 -8.56 -3.81 -6.54
CA TRP A 10 -7.85 -2.67 -5.96
C TRP A 10 -7.69 -1.56 -6.99
N LYS A 11 -7.49 -0.33 -6.51
CA LYS A 11 -7.07 0.79 -7.33
C LYS A 11 -5.57 0.95 -7.21
N GLU A 12 -4.88 1.05 -8.34
CA GLU A 12 -3.45 1.32 -8.36
C GLU A 12 -3.20 2.81 -8.60
N GLU A 13 -2.68 3.50 -7.58
CA GLU A 13 -2.23 4.89 -7.70
C GLU A 13 -0.75 4.91 -8.05
N VAL A 14 -0.45 5.11 -9.34
CA VAL A 14 0.93 5.11 -9.85
C VAL A 14 1.56 6.48 -9.60
N VAL A 15 2.56 6.51 -8.73
CA VAL A 15 3.33 7.73 -8.43
C VAL A 15 4.48 7.85 -9.42
N THR A 16 4.49 8.92 -10.22
CA THR A 16 5.59 9.21 -11.13
C THR A 16 6.79 9.80 -10.38
N ILE A 17 7.97 9.78 -11.02
CA ILE A 17 9.20 10.34 -10.45
C ILE A 17 9.03 11.83 -10.14
N ASP A 18 8.41 12.61 -11.03
CA ASP A 18 8.19 14.04 -10.82
C ASP A 18 7.32 14.30 -9.58
N VAL A 19 6.22 13.55 -9.42
CA VAL A 19 5.34 13.64 -8.23
C VAL A 19 6.09 13.23 -6.96
N TRP A 20 6.94 12.21 -7.04
CA TRP A 20 7.74 11.78 -5.90
C TRP A 20 8.78 12.85 -5.48
N LEU A 21 9.42 13.50 -6.46
CA LEU A 21 10.43 14.54 -6.23
C LEU A 21 9.83 15.85 -5.71
N GLN A 22 8.57 16.16 -6.02
CA GLN A 22 7.87 17.29 -5.39
C GLN A 22 7.83 17.19 -3.86
N GLY A 23 7.94 15.98 -3.30
CA GLY A 23 8.14 15.75 -1.87
C GLY A 23 6.90 15.96 -0.98
N SER A 24 5.83 16.58 -1.50
CA SER A 24 4.56 16.76 -0.80
C SER A 24 3.90 15.43 -0.44
N LEU A 25 3.93 14.43 -1.32
CA LEU A 25 3.46 13.08 -1.00
C LEU A 25 4.41 12.41 0.00
N LYS A 26 5.72 12.48 -0.26
CA LYS A 26 6.75 11.84 0.57
C LYS A 26 6.67 12.30 2.03
N SER A 27 6.41 13.57 2.30
CA SER A 27 6.29 14.12 3.66
C SER A 27 5.06 13.61 4.42
N THR A 28 4.03 13.17 3.72
CA THR A 28 2.84 12.53 4.34
C THR A 28 3.04 11.04 4.62
N CYS A 29 4.02 10.40 3.98
CA CYS A 29 4.34 9.00 4.25
C CYS A 29 5.07 8.86 5.58
N LEU A 30 4.58 7.99 6.47
CA LEU A 30 5.15 7.79 7.82
C LEU A 30 6.67 7.59 7.84
N TYR A 31 7.21 6.88 6.85
CA TYR A 31 8.65 6.60 6.72
C TYR A 31 9.31 7.33 5.53
N GLY A 32 8.61 8.28 4.90
CA GLY A 32 9.11 8.95 3.70
C GLY A 32 9.34 8.00 2.52
N GLN A 33 8.63 6.87 2.48
CA GLN A 33 8.81 5.79 1.52
C GLN A 33 7.44 5.25 1.07
N LEU A 34 7.43 4.68 -0.14
CA LEU A 34 6.36 3.83 -0.66
C LEU A 34 6.78 2.35 -0.45
N PRO A 35 5.84 1.38 -0.46
CA PRO A 35 4.41 1.52 -0.74
C PRO A 35 3.59 2.12 0.41
N LYS A 36 2.54 2.86 0.03
CA LYS A 36 1.39 3.23 0.87
C LYS A 36 0.21 2.36 0.44
N PHE A 37 -0.54 1.83 1.39
CA PHE A 37 -1.73 1.01 1.15
C PHE A 37 -2.89 1.52 1.98
N GLU A 38 -4.09 1.51 1.40
CA GLU A 38 -5.32 1.99 2.03
C GLU A 38 -6.39 0.88 1.97
N ASP A 39 -6.98 0.58 3.12
CA ASP A 39 -8.05 -0.40 3.31
C ASP A 39 -9.14 0.21 4.21
N GLY A 40 -10.14 0.82 3.58
CA GLY A 40 -11.11 1.67 4.26
C GLY A 40 -10.43 2.86 4.95
N ASP A 41 -10.61 2.99 6.26
CA ASP A 41 -10.00 4.05 7.09
C ASP A 41 -8.57 3.72 7.54
N LEU A 42 -8.05 2.53 7.21
CA LEU A 42 -6.71 2.10 7.59
C LEU A 42 -5.69 2.47 6.51
N THR A 43 -4.66 3.22 6.90
CA THR A 43 -3.47 3.46 6.06
C THR A 43 -2.27 2.68 6.60
N LEU A 44 -1.64 1.88 5.75
CA LEU A 44 -0.42 1.11 6.07
C LEU A 44 0.75 1.53 5.19
N TYR A 45 1.94 1.36 5.75
CA TYR A 45 3.24 1.50 5.09
C TYR A 45 4.06 0.24 5.34
N GLN A 46 5.17 0.08 4.62
CA GLN A 46 6.03 -1.12 4.63
C GLN A 46 5.36 -2.33 3.97
N SER A 47 5.99 -2.86 2.92
CA SER A 47 5.46 -3.98 2.13
C SER A 47 5.12 -5.21 2.97
N ASN A 48 5.96 -5.57 3.94
CA ASN A 48 5.72 -6.73 4.80
C ASN A 48 4.57 -6.52 5.80
N ALA A 49 4.33 -5.29 6.25
CA ALA A 49 3.17 -5.01 7.12
C ALA A 49 1.86 -5.16 6.32
N ILE A 50 1.85 -4.67 5.08
CA ILE A 50 0.74 -4.81 4.14
C ILE A 50 0.48 -6.29 3.84
N LEU A 51 1.50 -7.07 3.49
CA LEU A 51 1.35 -8.51 3.22
C LEU A 51 0.81 -9.26 4.43
N ARG A 52 1.28 -8.94 5.64
CA ARG A 52 0.77 -9.58 6.86
C ARG A 52 -0.67 -9.20 7.17
N HIS A 53 -1.02 -7.93 7.00
CA HIS A 53 -2.41 -7.45 7.12
C HIS A 53 -3.32 -8.21 6.17
N LEU A 54 -2.98 -8.24 4.88
CA LEU A 54 -3.75 -8.92 3.85
C LEU A 54 -3.90 -10.42 4.12
N GLY A 55 -2.81 -11.11 4.49
CA GLY A 55 -2.92 -12.52 4.86
C GLY A 55 -3.92 -12.73 6.00
N ARG A 56 -3.91 -11.84 7.01
CA ARG A 56 -4.73 -12.01 8.23
C ARG A 56 -6.20 -11.77 7.92
N SER A 57 -6.48 -10.77 7.09
CA SER A 57 -7.83 -10.40 6.69
C SER A 57 -8.44 -11.37 5.68
N LEU A 58 -7.63 -11.95 4.79
CA LEU A 58 -8.10 -12.85 3.73
C LEU A 58 -8.08 -14.34 4.13
N GLY A 59 -7.61 -14.69 5.33
CA GLY A 59 -7.64 -16.06 5.83
C GLY A 59 -6.53 -16.97 5.29
N GLU A 60 -5.44 -16.39 4.79
CA GLU A 60 -4.28 -17.10 4.22
C GLU A 60 -3.15 -17.29 5.27
N TRP A 61 -3.48 -17.81 6.45
CA TRP A 61 -2.52 -18.17 7.51
C TRP A 61 -2.69 -19.60 8.01
#